data_AF-A0A933T0F1-F1
#
_entry.id   AF-A0A933T0F1-F1
#
_cell.length_a   1.000
_cell.length_b   1.000
_cell.length_c   1.000
_cell.angle_alpha   90.00
_cell.angle_beta   90.00
_cell.angle_gamma   90.00
#
_symmetry.space_group_name_H-M   'P 1'
#
loop_
_entity.id
_entity.type
_entity.pdbx_description
1 polymer ?
#
loop_
_entity_poly.entity_id
_entity_poly.type
_entity_poly.pdbx_seq_one_letter_code
_entity_poly.pdbx_strand_id
1 'polypeptide(L)'
;MSPFLGVLIMMNNYFHDVATALLMASGIVVWVIVRRYDSAIKTKETTEYFLRIYNSATKLARFSLVWIIIGGVPRTIFYTEFEWANAAGKNQIPALLVKHVLAFVFVGIGAYIWLKINRRVKDIKKQTDVA
;
A
#
# COMPACT_ATOMS: atom_id res chain seq x y z
N MET A 1 13.59 26.81 -8.59
CA MET A 1 12.37 26.21 -9.17
C MET A 1 11.21 27.19 -9.08
N SER A 2 10.19 27.08 -9.94
CA SER A 2 8.98 27.88 -9.77
C SER A 2 8.23 27.44 -8.49
N PRO A 3 7.55 28.36 -7.78
CA PRO A 3 6.76 28.01 -6.58
C PRO A 3 5.74 26.90 -6.85
N PHE A 4 5.10 26.94 -8.03
CA PHE A 4 4.12 25.95 -8.46
C PHE A 4 4.70 24.53 -8.55
N LEU A 5 5.89 24.38 -9.14
CA LEU A 5 6.54 23.08 -9.25
C LEU A 5 6.92 22.50 -7.87
N GLY A 6 7.33 23.37 -6.94
CA GLY A 6 7.60 22.96 -5.56
C GLY A 6 6.35 22.44 -4.84
N VAL A 7 5.18 23.07 -5.05
CA VAL A 7 3.91 22.59 -4.52
C VAL A 7 3.55 21.22 -5.08
N LEU A 8 3.71 21.00 -6.40
CA LEU A 8 3.43 19.70 -7.02
C LEU A 8 4.29 18.57 -6.47
N ILE A 9 5.59 18.82 -6.24
CA ILE A 9 6.50 17.82 -5.68
C ILE A 9 6.13 17.52 -4.22
N MET A 10 5.82 18.55 -3.44
CA MET A 10 5.35 18.37 -2.07
C MET A 10 4.06 17.52 -2.03
N MET A 11 3.08 17.82 -2.89
CA MET A 11 1.86 17.04 -3.02
C MET A 11 2.14 15.59 -3.42
N ASN A 12 3.05 15.36 -4.38
CA ASN A 12 3.47 14.02 -4.78
C ASN A 12 4.06 13.24 -3.59
N ASN A 13 4.90 13.89 -2.77
CA ASN A 13 5.47 13.25 -1.58
C ASN A 13 4.40 12.85 -0.57
N TYR A 14 3.39 13.71 -0.34
CA TYR A 14 2.23 13.36 0.48
C TYR A 14 1.43 12.20 -0.10
N PHE A 15 1.11 12.22 -1.40
CA PHE A 15 0.38 11.13 -2.05
C PHE A 15 1.14 9.80 -2.02
N HIS A 16 2.47 9.84 -2.18
CA HIS A 16 3.34 8.67 -2.03
C HIS A 16 3.25 8.07 -0.61
N ASP A 17 3.28 8.91 0.42
CA ASP A 17 3.16 8.46 1.82
C ASP A 17 1.76 7.88 2.10
N VAL A 18 0.71 8.51 1.59
CA VAL A 18 -0.68 8.00 1.69
C VAL A 18 -0.82 6.66 0.96
N ALA A 19 -0.25 6.53 -0.25
CA ALA A 19 -0.28 5.28 -0.99
C ALA A 19 0.44 4.14 -0.23
N THR A 20 1.57 4.45 0.42
CA THR A 20 2.28 3.51 1.29
C THR A 20 1.40 2.99 2.43
N ALA A 21 0.70 3.90 3.12
CA ALA A 21 -0.23 3.54 4.18
C ALA A 21 -1.44 2.74 3.66
N LEU A 22 -2.02 3.14 2.52
CA LEU A 22 -3.15 2.45 1.90
C LEU A 22 -2.82 1.02 1.49
N LEU A 23 -1.64 0.77 0.93
CA LEU A 23 -1.19 -0.57 0.55
C LEU A 23 -1.18 -1.51 1.78
N MET A 24 -0.60 -1.04 2.89
CA MET A 24 -0.50 -1.83 4.12
C MET A 24 -1.86 -2.00 4.79
N ALA A 25 -2.61 -0.91 4.99
CA ALA A 25 -3.91 -0.93 5.66
C ALA A 25 -4.91 -1.83 4.92
N SER A 26 -5.01 -1.69 3.59
CA SER A 26 -5.89 -2.55 2.79
C SER A 26 -5.49 -4.03 2.87
N GLY A 27 -4.19 -4.34 2.87
CA GLY A 27 -3.69 -5.70 3.06
C GLY A 27 -4.10 -6.29 4.41
N ILE A 28 -3.92 -5.53 5.50
CA ILE A 28 -4.32 -5.97 6.86
C ILE A 28 -5.83 -6.20 6.94
N VAL A 29 -6.64 -5.28 6.41
CA VAL A 29 -8.10 -5.40 6.43
C VAL A 29 -8.55 -6.66 5.68
N VAL A 30 -8.06 -6.87 4.46
CA VAL A 30 -8.41 -8.07 3.68
C VAL A 30 -7.90 -9.34 4.35
N TRP A 31 -6.71 -9.31 4.97
CA TRP A 31 -6.20 -10.46 5.71
C TRP A 31 -7.10 -10.84 6.90
N VAL A 32 -7.60 -9.86 7.65
CA VAL A 32 -8.57 -10.09 8.73
C VAL A 32 -9.86 -10.69 8.14
N ILE A 33 -10.37 -10.15 7.03
CA ILE A 33 -11.57 -10.67 6.36
C ILE A 33 -11.38 -12.12 5.91
N VAL A 34 -10.24 -12.45 5.28
CA VAL A 34 -9.90 -13.82 4.87
C VAL A 34 -9.92 -14.78 6.06
N ARG A 35 -9.30 -14.38 7.19
CA ARG A 35 -9.30 -15.22 8.40
C ARG A 35 -10.70 -15.46 8.94
N ARG A 36 -11.58 -14.45 8.90
CA ARG A 36 -12.98 -14.59 9.32
C ARG A 36 -13.78 -15.46 8.36
N TYR A 37 -13.54 -15.32 7.05
CA TYR A 37 -14.15 -16.17 6.02
C TYR A 37 -13.73 -17.63 6.17
N ASP A 38 -12.45 -17.90 6.44
CA ASP A 38 -11.93 -19.27 6.61
C ASP A 38 -12.58 -20.03 7.78
N SER A 39 -12.99 -19.32 8.83
CA SER A 39 -13.67 -19.89 10.00
C SER A 39 -15.20 -19.94 9.88
N ALA A 40 -15.79 -19.35 8.82
CA ALA A 40 -17.24 -19.26 8.65
C ALA A 40 -17.81 -20.47 7.88
N ILE A 41 -19.11 -20.70 7.99
CA ILE A 41 -19.84 -21.62 7.11
C ILE A 41 -19.80 -21.04 5.70
N LYS A 42 -19.25 -21.81 4.76
CA LYS A 42 -19.04 -21.36 3.38
C LYS A 42 -20.29 -21.62 2.56
N THR A 43 -21.09 -20.56 2.38
CA THR A 43 -22.17 -20.55 1.39
C THR A 43 -21.67 -19.91 0.09
N LYS A 44 -22.38 -20.17 -1.01
CA LYS A 44 -22.08 -19.55 -2.32
C LYS A 44 -22.16 -18.03 -2.24
N GLU A 45 -23.22 -17.50 -1.61
CA GLU A 45 -23.43 -16.07 -1.43
C GLU A 45 -22.31 -15.39 -0.62
N THR A 46 -21.91 -15.98 0.51
CA THR A 46 -20.81 -15.43 1.33
C THR A 46 -19.49 -15.43 0.57
N THR A 47 -19.25 -16.44 -0.25
CA THR A 47 -18.04 -16.54 -1.09
C THR A 47 -18.02 -15.49 -2.18
N GLU A 48 -19.13 -15.29 -2.89
CA GLU A 48 -19.24 -14.25 -3.91
C GLU A 48 -19.07 -12.84 -3.33
N TYR A 49 -19.69 -12.56 -2.19
CA TYR A 49 -19.54 -11.28 -1.50
C TYR A 49 -18.10 -11.03 -1.08
N PHE A 50 -17.44 -12.03 -0.48
CA PHE A 50 -16.02 -11.99 -0.15
C PHE A 50 -15.15 -11.67 -1.37
N LEU A 51 -15.39 -12.34 -2.50
CA LEU A 51 -14.62 -12.13 -3.73
C LEU A 51 -14.81 -10.71 -4.30
N ARG A 52 -16.01 -10.12 -4.18
CA ARG A 52 -16.25 -8.72 -4.58
C ARG A 52 -15.42 -7.75 -3.74
N ILE A 53 -15.41 -7.91 -2.41
CA ILE A 53 -14.58 -7.09 -1.51
C ILE A 53 -13.10 -7.23 -1.87
N TYR A 54 -12.62 -8.47 -2.01
CA TYR A 54 -11.23 -8.74 -2.39
C TYR A 54 -10.85 -8.08 -3.72
N ASN A 55 -11.71 -8.17 -4.74
CA ASN A 55 -11.44 -7.56 -6.05
C ASN A 55 -11.33 -6.03 -5.96
N SER A 56 -12.23 -5.38 -5.22
CA SER A 56 -12.18 -3.93 -5.01
C SER A 56 -10.93 -3.51 -4.24
N ALA A 57 -10.60 -4.21 -3.15
CA ALA A 57 -9.40 -3.95 -2.37
C ALA A 57 -8.10 -4.20 -3.19
N THR A 58 -8.10 -5.21 -4.06
CA THR A 58 -6.95 -5.50 -4.93
C THR A 58 -6.69 -4.37 -5.92
N LYS A 59 -7.75 -3.75 -6.47
CA LYS A 59 -7.60 -2.56 -7.34
C LYS A 59 -6.95 -1.41 -6.57
N LEU A 60 -7.41 -1.14 -5.34
CA LEU A 60 -6.83 -0.11 -4.49
C LEU A 60 -5.35 -0.37 -4.16
N ALA A 61 -5.00 -1.61 -3.80
CA ALA A 61 -3.63 -1.98 -3.50
C ALA A 61 -2.72 -1.90 -4.73
N ARG A 62 -3.19 -2.32 -5.91
CA ARG A 62 -2.44 -2.17 -7.17
C ARG A 62 -2.21 -0.71 -7.52
N PHE A 63 -3.26 0.12 -7.44
CA PHE A 63 -3.13 1.56 -7.65
C PHE A 63 -2.10 2.16 -6.69
N SER A 64 -2.19 1.82 -5.41
CA SER A 64 -1.25 2.29 -4.39
C SER A 64 0.19 1.87 -4.71
N LEU A 65 0.41 0.60 -5.08
CA LEU A 65 1.74 0.10 -5.42
C LEU A 65 2.32 0.78 -6.66
N VAL A 66 1.51 0.97 -7.70
CA VAL A 66 1.93 1.70 -8.92
C VAL A 66 2.29 3.14 -8.57
N TRP A 67 1.48 3.81 -7.75
CA TRP A 67 1.76 5.18 -7.32
C TRP A 67 3.01 5.29 -6.45
N ILE A 68 3.28 4.33 -5.56
CA ILE A 68 4.52 4.29 -4.77
C ILE A 68 5.74 4.25 -5.70
N ILE A 69 5.69 3.41 -6.74
CA ILE A 69 6.81 3.30 -7.69
C ILE A 69 6.96 4.58 -8.51
N ILE A 70 5.87 5.07 -9.12
CA ILE A 70 5.91 6.25 -10.00
C ILE A 70 6.19 7.53 -9.21
N GLY A 71 5.45 7.76 -8.12
CA GLY A 71 5.60 8.91 -7.24
C GLY A 71 6.93 8.90 -6.46
N GLY A 72 7.57 7.73 -6.31
CA GLY A 72 8.90 7.60 -5.76
C GLY A 72 9.99 8.22 -6.66
N VAL A 73 9.77 8.27 -7.97
CA VAL A 73 10.77 8.82 -8.93
C VAL A 73 11.00 10.32 -8.72
N PRO A 74 9.98 11.21 -8.78
CA PRO A 74 10.18 12.62 -8.49
C PRO A 74 10.73 12.85 -7.09
N ARG A 75 10.25 12.08 -6.09
CA ARG A 75 10.69 12.17 -4.70
C ARG A 75 12.20 11.92 -4.55
N THR A 76 12.73 10.94 -5.28
CA THR A 76 14.15 10.59 -5.24
C THR A 76 15.01 11.66 -5.93
N ILE A 77 14.56 12.16 -7.08
CA ILE A 77 15.27 13.20 -7.84
C ILE A 77 15.38 14.49 -7.04
N PHE A 78 14.30 14.91 -6.38
CA PHE A 78 14.23 16.17 -5.63
C PHE A 78 14.45 16.02 -4.11
N TYR A 79 14.97 14.86 -3.68
CA TYR A 79 15.13 14.53 -2.25
C TYR A 79 16.00 15.54 -1.50
N THR A 80 17.15 15.88 -2.10
CA THR A 80 18.16 16.75 -1.47
C THR A 80 17.63 18.16 -1.25
N GLU A 81 16.80 18.65 -2.18
CA GLU A 81 16.29 20.02 -2.19
C GLU A 81 15.11 20.22 -1.24
N PHE A 82 14.16 19.27 -1.18
CA PHE A 82 12.93 19.44 -0.41
C PHE A 82 12.94 18.75 0.95
N GLU A 83 13.62 17.60 1.08
CA GLU A 83 13.60 16.82 2.33
C GLU A 83 14.91 16.99 3.11
N TRP A 84 16.06 16.82 2.45
CA TRP A 84 17.35 16.90 3.13
C TRP A 84 17.68 18.32 3.58
N ALA A 85 17.55 19.33 2.70
CA ALA A 85 17.88 20.71 3.04
C ALA A 85 17.03 21.25 4.22
N ASN A 86 15.73 20.95 4.21
CA ASN A 86 14.81 21.34 5.29
C ASN A 86 15.11 20.57 6.60
N ALA A 87 15.43 19.28 6.51
CA ALA A 87 15.75 18.46 7.69
C ALA A 87 17.12 18.80 8.29
N ALA A 88 18.13 19.05 7.46
CA ALA A 88 19.46 19.46 7.90
C ALA A 88 19.43 20.83 8.59
N GLY A 89 18.67 21.79 8.04
CA GLY A 89 18.47 23.09 8.66
C GLY A 89 17.72 23.06 10.00
N LYS A 90 17.05 21.94 10.32
CA LYS A 90 16.24 21.77 11.55
C LYS A 90 16.74 20.65 12.47
N ASN A 91 17.91 20.06 12.20
CA ASN A 91 18.44 18.88 12.92
C ASN A 91 17.47 17.67 12.96
N GLN A 92 16.66 17.50 11.92
CA GLN A 92 15.63 16.43 11.81
C GLN A 92 16.06 15.25 10.95
N ILE A 93 17.34 15.17 10.57
CA ILE A 93 17.88 14.06 9.76
C ILE A 93 17.57 12.68 10.38
N PRO A 94 17.69 12.46 11.71
CA PRO A 94 17.34 11.18 12.31
C PRO A 94 15.86 10.81 12.12
N ALA A 95 14.94 11.77 12.25
CA ALA A 95 13.51 11.55 12.05
C ALA A 95 13.21 11.21 10.57
N LEU A 96 13.90 11.86 9.63
CA LEU A 96 13.79 11.58 8.21
C LEU A 96 14.25 10.15 7.88
N LEU A 97 15.33 9.68 8.50
CA LEU A 97 15.81 8.30 8.35
C LEU A 97 14.77 7.29 8.85
N VAL A 98 14.25 7.49 10.06
CA VAL A 98 13.20 6.64 10.65
C VAL A 98 11.97 6.56 9.73
N LYS A 99 11.54 7.69 9.14
CA LYS A 99 10.45 7.73 8.18
C LYS A 99 10.68 6.79 7.00
N HIS A 100 11.87 6.80 6.40
CA HIS A 100 12.19 5.95 5.24
C HIS A 100 12.23 4.48 5.60
N VAL A 101 12.81 4.14 6.75
CA VAL A 101 12.83 2.75 7.26
C VAL A 101 11.40 2.25 7.47
N LEU A 102 10.55 3.04 8.14
CA LEU A 102 9.15 2.70 8.36
C LEU A 102 8.39 2.54 7.04
N ALA A 103 8.55 3.47 6.10
CA ALA A 103 7.92 3.38 4.78
C ALA A 103 8.33 2.09 4.05
N PHE A 104 9.63 1.76 4.05
CA PHE A 104 10.13 0.53 3.44
C PHE A 104 9.54 -0.73 4.09
N VAL A 105 9.49 -0.77 5.42
CA VAL A 105 8.86 -1.86 6.18
C VAL A 105 7.37 -1.99 5.83
N PHE A 106 6.65 -0.88 5.71
CA PHE A 106 5.21 -0.88 5.39
C PHE A 106 4.95 -1.42 3.99
N VAL A 107 5.74 -1.01 2.99
CA VAL A 107 5.66 -1.56 1.63
C VAL A 107 5.98 -3.06 1.65
N GLY A 108 7.06 -3.46 2.32
CA GLY A 108 7.49 -4.87 2.40
C GLY A 108 6.44 -5.78 3.05
N ILE A 109 5.93 -5.39 4.22
CA ILE A 109 4.88 -6.13 4.93
C ILE A 109 3.58 -6.13 4.12
N GLY A 110 3.17 -4.97 3.59
CA GLY A 110 1.97 -4.85 2.75
C GLY A 110 2.03 -5.79 1.54
N ALA A 111 3.13 -5.75 0.78
CA ALA A 111 3.35 -6.64 -0.35
C ALA A 111 3.35 -8.12 0.06
N TYR A 112 4.03 -8.48 1.14
CA TYR A 112 4.04 -9.85 1.66
C TYR A 112 2.63 -10.35 2.02
N ILE A 113 1.84 -9.54 2.72
CA ILE A 113 0.45 -9.87 3.08
C ILE A 113 -0.38 -10.08 1.81
N TRP A 114 -0.26 -9.21 0.81
CA TRP A 114 -0.97 -9.34 -0.47
C TRP A 114 -0.59 -10.61 -1.22
N LEU A 115 0.70 -11.01 -1.23
CA LEU A 115 1.12 -12.27 -1.83
C LEU A 115 0.45 -13.47 -1.14
N LYS A 116 0.37 -13.45 0.20
CA LYS A 116 -0.28 -14.52 0.98
C LYS A 116 -1.79 -14.59 0.73
N ILE A 117 -2.47 -13.44 0.71
CA ILE A 117 -3.91 -13.34 0.40
C ILE A 117 -4.17 -13.86 -1.01
N ASN A 118 -3.40 -13.42 -2.01
CA ASN A 118 -3.61 -13.80 -3.40
C ASN A 118 -3.49 -15.31 -3.61
N ARG A 119 -2.56 -15.98 -2.91
CA ARG A 119 -2.46 -17.44 -2.91
C ARG A 119 -3.73 -18.06 -2.32
N ARG A 120 -4.15 -17.61 -1.14
CA ARG A 120 -5.34 -18.14 -0.47
C ARG A 120 -6.63 -17.96 -1.29
N VAL A 121 -6.81 -16.81 -1.94
CA VAL A 121 -7.99 -16.54 -2.76
C VAL A 121 -8.02 -17.41 -4.02
N LYS A 122 -6.85 -17.74 -4.61
CA LYS A 122 -6.79 -18.71 -5.72
C LYS A 122 -7.28 -20.09 -5.28
N ASP A 123 -6.92 -20.54 -4.08
CA ASP A 123 -7.39 -21.81 -3.53
C ASP A 123 -8.91 -21.80 -3.32
N ILE A 124 -9.46 -20.70 -2.78
CA ILE A 124 -10.90 -20.53 -2.58
C ILE A 124 -11.65 -20.61 -3.92
N LYS A 125 -11.19 -19.88 -4.95
CA LYS A 125 -11.80 -19.92 -6.29
C LYS A 125 -11.81 -21.33 -6.88
N LYS A 126 -10.68 -22.05 -6.79
CA LYS A 126 -10.57 -23.43 -7.27
C LYS A 126 -11.55 -24.38 -6.57
N GLN A 127 -11.84 -24.15 -5.28
CA GLN A 127 -12.83 -24.95 -4.54
C GLN A 127 -14.27 -24.64 -4.97
N THR A 128 -14.56 -23.38 -5.33
CA THR A 128 -15.88 -22.96 -5.80
C THR A 128 -16.17 -23.42 -7.23
N ASP A 129 -15.17 -23.51 -8.11
CA ASP A 129 -15.34 -23.95 -9.50
C ASP A 129 -15.53 -25.48 -9.64
N VAL A 130 -15.21 -26.24 -8.57
CA VAL A 130 -15.31 -27.72 -8.53
C VAL A 130 -16.60 -28.21 -7.85
N ALA A 131 -17.35 -27.30 -7.20
CA ALA A 131 -18.59 -27.58 -6.46
C ALA A 131 -19.82 -27.11 -7.24
#